data_AF-A0A2A9G567-F1
#
_entry.id   AF-A0A2A9G567-F1
#
_cell.length_a   1.000
_cell.length_b   1.000
_cell.length_c   1.000
_cell.angle_alpha   90.00
_cell.angle_beta   90.00
_cell.angle_gamma   90.00
#
_symmetry.space_group_name_H-M   'P 1'
#
loop_
_entity.id
_entity.type
_entity.pdbx_description
1 polymer ?
#
loop_
_entity_poly.entity_id
_entity_poly.type
_entity_poly.pdbx_seq_one_letter_code
_entity_poly.pdbx_strand_id
1 'polypeptide(L)'
;MNDHNITVSLPSLIHRIGGENAKRIKVMVEDCGCEVKRVRRSRHWQVSGEALNLKALLEQLKAGQCEELRFVMNKLENGLSAHQDKLESLEDKLIRLVGQNPNITLAELMAETNCPIAQARTARFEAEIL
;
A
#
# COMPACT_ATOMS: atom_id res chain seq x y z
N MET A 1 18.12 -0.50 9.90
CA MET A 1 16.70 -0.14 10.12
C MET A 1 16.10 0.02 8.73
N ASN A 2 15.20 -0.86 8.31
CA ASN A 2 14.62 -0.77 6.97
C ASN A 2 13.67 0.43 6.93
N ASP A 3 14.11 1.51 6.27
CA ASP A 3 13.39 2.79 6.10
C ASP A 3 12.18 2.67 5.13
N HIS A 4 11.74 1.44 4.86
CA HIS A 4 10.69 1.11 3.89
C HIS A 4 9.35 0.79 4.55
N ASN A 5 9.34 0.58 5.87
CA ASN A 5 8.12 0.23 6.59
C ASN A 5 7.18 1.44 6.75
N ILE A 6 5.94 1.25 6.32
CA ILE A 6 4.84 2.18 6.57
C ILE A 6 4.26 1.84 7.93
N THR A 7 3.91 2.86 8.72
CA THR A 7 3.20 2.68 10.00
C THR A 7 1.86 3.39 9.95
N VAL A 8 0.79 2.64 10.17
CA VAL A 8 -0.59 3.12 10.16
C VAL A 8 -1.14 3.13 11.59
N SER A 9 -1.63 4.29 12.03
CA SER A 9 -2.21 4.47 13.36
C SER A 9 -3.64 3.94 13.44
N LEU A 10 -3.91 3.13 14.46
CA LEU A 10 -5.20 2.51 14.78
C LEU A 10 -5.68 2.99 16.17
N PRO A 11 -6.12 4.24 16.30
CA PRO A 11 -6.56 4.79 17.58
C PRO A 11 -7.84 4.11 18.08
N SER A 12 -7.82 3.76 19.36
CA SER A 12 -8.91 3.09 20.09
C SER A 12 -9.35 1.77 19.43
N LEU A 13 -8.41 1.01 18.83
CA LEU A 13 -8.68 -0.22 18.09
C LEU A 13 -9.67 -1.15 18.82
N ILE A 14 -9.34 -1.59 20.04
CA ILE A 14 -10.18 -2.51 20.82
C ILE A 14 -11.59 -1.98 21.06
N HIS A 15 -11.74 -0.66 21.26
CA HIS A 15 -13.06 -0.04 21.47
C HIS A 15 -13.88 0.02 20.17
N ARG A 16 -13.22 0.08 19.01
CA ARG A 16 -13.89 0.21 17.72
C ARG A 16 -14.30 -1.12 17.11
N ILE A 17 -13.49 -2.16 17.31
CA ILE A 17 -13.73 -3.47 16.68
C ILE A 17 -13.99 -4.59 17.69
N GLY A 18 -13.77 -4.37 18.99
CA GLY A 18 -13.87 -5.41 20.01
C GLY A 18 -12.59 -6.25 20.15
N GLY A 19 -12.44 -6.89 21.32
CA GLY A 19 -11.23 -7.66 21.65
C GLY A 19 -11.02 -8.91 20.80
N GLU A 20 -12.11 -9.57 20.39
CA GLU A 20 -12.05 -10.77 19.55
C GLU A 20 -11.57 -10.46 18.14
N ASN A 21 -12.17 -9.45 17.50
CA ASN A 21 -11.72 -8.97 16.19
C ASN A 21 -10.28 -8.46 16.22
N ALA A 22 -9.85 -7.82 17.31
CA ALA A 22 -8.46 -7.41 17.47
C ALA A 22 -7.48 -8.60 17.53
N LYS A 23 -7.87 -9.72 18.16
CA LYS A 23 -7.09 -10.97 18.12
C LYS A 23 -7.06 -11.54 16.71
N ARG A 24 -8.20 -11.55 16.01
CA ARG A 24 -8.30 -12.02 14.62
C ARG A 24 -7.41 -11.21 13.68
N ILE A 25 -7.42 -9.88 13.79
CA ILE A 25 -6.52 -9.00 13.03
C ILE A 25 -5.06 -9.31 13.34
N LYS A 26 -4.70 -9.57 14.60
CA LYS A 26 -3.31 -9.89 14.96
C LYS A 26 -2.78 -11.10 14.19
N VAL A 27 -3.60 -12.14 14.04
CA VAL A 27 -3.24 -13.33 13.24
C VAL A 27 -3.05 -12.97 11.76
N MET A 28 -4.02 -12.28 11.14
CA MET A 28 -3.91 -11.89 9.72
C MET A 28 -2.71 -10.98 9.43
N VAL A 29 -2.42 -10.06 10.36
CA VAL A 29 -1.28 -9.15 10.26
C VAL A 29 0.03 -9.95 10.25
N GLU A 30 0.17 -10.94 11.13
CA GLU A 30 1.34 -11.83 11.16
C GLU A 30 1.46 -12.66 9.89
N ASP A 31 0.35 -13.20 9.37
CA ASP A 31 0.31 -13.99 8.13
C ASP A 31 0.76 -13.17 6.90
N CYS A 32 0.50 -11.86 6.90
CA CYS A 32 0.91 -10.95 5.84
C CYS A 32 2.34 -10.39 6.03
N GLY A 33 3.10 -10.85 7.03
CA GLY A 33 4.42 -10.29 7.32
C GLY A 33 4.37 -8.82 7.77
N CYS A 34 3.25 -8.42 8.38
CA CYS A 34 3.09 -7.14 9.06
C CYS A 34 3.18 -7.32 10.58
N GLU A 35 3.24 -6.21 11.31
CA GLU A 35 3.27 -6.22 12.76
C GLU A 35 2.22 -5.27 13.33
N VAL A 36 1.44 -5.72 14.31
CA VAL A 36 0.51 -4.87 15.06
C VAL A 36 0.99 -4.72 16.49
N LYS A 37 1.23 -3.48 16.89
CA LYS A 37 1.77 -3.13 18.20
C LYS A 37 0.91 -2.10 18.90
N ARG A 38 0.86 -2.22 20.22
CA ARG A 38 0.27 -1.23 21.11
C ARG A 38 1.36 -0.29 21.60
N VAL A 39 1.20 1.01 21.37
CA VAL A 39 2.18 2.03 21.76
C VAL A 39 1.72 2.73 23.04
N ARG A 40 2.54 2.63 24.09
CA ARG A 40 2.32 3.23 25.42
C ARG A 40 1.00 2.77 26.08
N ARG A 41 -0.03 3.62 26.06
CA ARG A 41 -1.34 3.44 26.73
C ARG A 41 -2.25 2.65 25.80
N SER A 42 -3.13 1.82 26.35
CA SER A 42 -3.89 0.78 25.65
C SER A 42 -4.70 1.19 24.42
N ARG A 43 -4.88 2.50 24.19
CA ARG A 43 -5.70 3.08 23.12
C ARG A 43 -4.92 3.41 21.86
N HIS A 44 -3.59 3.49 21.89
CA HIS A 44 -2.82 3.74 20.66
C HIS A 44 -2.29 2.42 20.14
N TRP A 45 -2.92 1.91 19.08
CA TRP A 45 -2.42 0.78 18.32
C TRP A 45 -1.85 1.30 17.01
N GLN A 46 -0.92 0.54 16.44
CA GLN A 46 -0.40 0.77 15.11
C GLN A 46 -0.15 -0.56 14.42
N VAL A 47 -0.32 -0.57 13.11
CA VAL A 47 0.13 -1.66 12.24
C VAL A 47 1.26 -1.14 11.38
N SER A 48 2.32 -1.92 11.24
CA SER A 48 3.51 -1.55 10.48
C SER A 48 3.98 -2.69 9.61
N GLY A 49 4.45 -2.38 8.41
CA GLY A 49 4.95 -3.36 7.46
C GLY A 49 5.37 -2.70 6.16
N GLU A 50 5.90 -3.49 5.23
CA GLU A 50 6.16 -3.01 3.88
C GLU A 50 4.86 -2.68 3.15
N ALA A 51 4.94 -1.82 2.13
CA ALA A 51 3.77 -1.35 1.39
C ALA A 51 2.97 -2.52 0.78
N LEU A 52 3.67 -3.48 0.15
CA LEU A 52 3.04 -4.66 -0.46
C LEU A 52 2.37 -5.55 0.60
N ASN A 53 2.99 -5.74 1.76
CA ASN A 53 2.44 -6.55 2.86
C ASN A 53 1.17 -5.91 3.44
N LEU A 54 1.16 -4.60 3.63
CA LEU A 54 -0.01 -3.86 4.09
C LEU A 54 -1.14 -3.84 3.04
N LYS A 55 -0.80 -3.79 1.75
CA LYS A 55 -1.76 -3.93 0.66
C LYS A 55 -2.37 -5.34 0.66
N ALA A 56 -1.56 -6.38 0.80
CA ALA A 56 -2.05 -7.76 0.91
C ALA A 56 -2.99 -7.95 2.11
N LEU A 57 -2.65 -7.38 3.27
CA LEU A 57 -3.51 -7.37 4.45
C LEU A 57 -4.86 -6.67 4.17
N LEU A 58 -4.84 -5.51 3.51
CA LEU A 58 -6.06 -4.79 3.15
C LEU A 58 -6.96 -5.62 2.24
N GLU A 59 -6.39 -6.27 1.22
CA GLU A 59 -7.15 -7.11 0.29
C GLU A 59 -7.74 -8.36 0.99
N GLN A 60 -6.99 -9.00 1.91
CA GLN A 60 -7.54 -10.08 2.73
C GLN A 60 -8.71 -9.62 3.61
N LEU A 61 -8.61 -8.42 4.21
CA LEU A 61 -9.68 -7.85 5.02
C LEU A 61 -10.94 -7.56 4.19
N LYS A 62 -10.76 -7.04 2.96
CA LYS A 62 -11.85 -6.79 2.01
C LYS A 62 -12.53 -8.08 1.54
N ALA A 63 -11.74 -9.11 1.23
CA ALA A 63 -12.25 -10.41 0.82
C ALA A 63 -13.11 -11.08 1.90
N GLY A 64 -12.79 -10.85 3.17
CA GLY A 64 -13.57 -11.35 4.31
C GLY A 64 -14.91 -10.66 4.54
N GLN A 65 -15.24 -9.58 3.81
CA GLN A 65 -16.52 -8.83 3.87
C GLN A 65 -17.02 -8.53 5.30
N CYS A 66 -16.11 -8.23 6.23
CA CYS A 66 -16.43 -8.02 7.64
C CYS A 66 -16.61 -6.52 7.93
N GLU A 67 -17.86 -6.07 8.09
CA GLU A 67 -18.17 -4.65 8.33
C GLU A 67 -17.55 -4.13 9.64
N GLU A 68 -17.42 -5.00 10.64
CA GLU A 68 -16.82 -4.71 11.93
C GLU A 68 -15.34 -4.29 11.81
N LEU A 69 -14.67 -4.66 10.70
CA LEU A 69 -13.28 -4.32 10.43
C LEU A 69 -13.12 -3.08 9.54
N ARG A 70 -14.23 -2.45 9.14
CA ARG A 70 -14.24 -1.26 8.25
C ARG A 70 -13.38 -0.12 8.77
N PHE A 71 -13.34 0.07 10.09
CA PHE A 71 -12.45 1.05 10.68
C PHE A 71 -10.97 0.80 10.33
N VAL A 72 -10.52 -0.45 10.38
CA VAL A 72 -9.13 -0.82 10.08
C VAL A 72 -8.85 -0.73 8.60
N MET A 73 -9.78 -1.21 7.75
CA MET A 73 -9.68 -1.08 6.29
C MET A 73 -9.50 0.38 5.88
N ASN A 74 -10.35 1.28 6.36
CA ASN A 74 -10.26 2.71 6.07
C ASN A 74 -8.92 3.31 6.54
N LYS A 75 -8.37 2.84 7.67
CA LYS A 75 -7.06 3.32 8.16
C LYS A 75 -5.92 2.83 7.29
N LEU A 76 -5.94 1.57 6.88
CA LEU A 76 -4.96 1.01 5.96
C LEU A 76 -5.00 1.70 4.60
N GLU A 77 -6.19 1.92 4.02
CA GLU A 77 -6.36 2.65 2.75
C GLU A 77 -5.76 4.06 2.81
N ASN A 78 -6.10 4.82 3.86
CA ASN A 78 -5.56 6.16 4.04
C ASN A 78 -4.05 6.16 4.33
N GLY A 79 -3.54 5.13 5.00
CA GLY A 79 -2.11 4.98 5.25
C GLY A 79 -1.33 4.63 3.97
N LEU A 80 -1.93 3.82 3.10
CA LEU A 80 -1.33 3.37 1.85
C LEU A 80 -1.44 4.42 0.73
N SER A 81 -2.47 5.26 0.73
CA SER A 81 -2.63 6.31 -0.28
C SER A 81 -1.48 7.33 -0.28
N ALA A 82 -0.90 7.62 0.89
CA ALA A 82 0.28 8.46 1.02
C ALA A 82 1.58 7.82 0.49
N HIS A 83 1.52 6.55 0.12
CA HIS A 83 2.65 5.75 -0.34
C HIS A 83 2.33 5.02 -1.65
N GLN A 84 1.46 5.60 -2.50
CA GLN A 84 1.12 5.02 -3.81
C GLN A 84 2.35 4.74 -4.66
N ASP A 85 3.38 5.59 -4.64
CA ASP A 85 4.65 5.34 -5.37
C ASP A 85 5.36 4.05 -4.92
N LYS A 86 5.10 3.55 -3.70
CA LYS A 86 5.64 2.28 -3.19
C LYS A 86 4.79 1.06 -3.58
N LEU A 87 3.59 1.29 -4.10
CA LEU A 87 2.62 0.28 -4.52
C LEU A 87 2.43 0.22 -6.03
N GLU A 88 2.89 1.25 -6.72
CA GLU A 88 2.89 1.38 -8.17
C GLU A 88 3.89 0.39 -8.77
N SER A 89 3.45 -0.39 -9.77
CA SER A 89 4.36 -1.23 -10.53
C SER A 89 5.28 -0.38 -11.39
N LEU A 90 6.42 -0.92 -11.82
CA LEU A 90 7.28 -0.20 -12.77
C LEU A 90 6.52 0.15 -14.05
N GLU A 91 5.62 -0.74 -14.50
CA GLU A 91 4.80 -0.54 -15.70
C GLU A 91 3.83 0.63 -15.51
N ASP A 92 3.04 0.64 -14.43
CA ASP A 92 2.12 1.74 -14.10
C ASP A 92 2.87 3.07 -13.97
N LYS A 93 4.04 3.05 -13.33
CA LYS A 93 4.90 4.23 -13.17
C LYS A 93 5.33 4.78 -14.53
N LEU A 94 5.73 3.92 -15.45
CA LEU A 94 6.16 4.34 -16.79
C LEU A 94 4.99 4.98 -17.56
N ILE A 95 3.79 4.38 -17.52
CA ILE A 95 2.59 4.93 -18.18
C ILE A 95 2.25 6.30 -17.59
N ARG A 96 2.25 6.42 -16.27
CA ARG A 96 1.99 7.69 -15.57
C ARG A 96 2.99 8.77 -15.95
N LEU A 97 4.28 8.46 -16.02
CA LEU A 97 5.32 9.42 -16.41
C LEU A 97 5.13 9.92 -17.84
N VAL A 98 4.79 9.03 -18.77
CA VAL A 98 4.47 9.41 -20.16
C VAL A 98 3.23 10.30 -20.20
N GLY A 99 2.16 9.95 -19.46
CA GLY A 99 0.94 10.77 -19.40
C GLY A 99 1.16 12.15 -18.78
N GLN A 100 2.02 12.26 -17.74
CA GLN A 100 2.35 13.52 -17.08
C GLN A 100 3.26 14.41 -17.94
N ASN A 101 4.13 13.81 -18.77
CA ASN A 101 5.00 14.52 -19.68
C ASN A 101 4.98 13.87 -21.07
N PRO A 102 3.98 14.19 -21.92
CA PRO A 102 3.84 13.57 -23.25
C PRO A 102 5.05 13.79 -24.18
N ASN A 103 5.83 14.85 -23.92
CA ASN A 103 7.03 15.19 -24.67
C ASN A 103 8.29 14.47 -24.20
N ILE A 104 8.23 13.69 -23.11
CA ILE A 104 9.37 12.91 -22.63
C ILE A 104 9.88 12.02 -23.76
N THR A 105 11.18 11.97 -23.99
CA THR A 105 11.76 11.08 -24.99
C THR A 105 11.91 9.67 -24.42
N LEU A 106 12.03 8.67 -25.30
CA LEU A 106 12.29 7.29 -24.88
C LEU A 106 13.59 7.17 -24.05
N ALA A 107 14.62 7.94 -24.42
CA ALA A 107 15.91 7.95 -23.74
C ALA A 107 15.83 8.58 -22.34
N GLU A 108 15.10 9.69 -22.20
CA GLU A 108 14.86 10.34 -20.89
C GLU A 108 14.06 9.42 -19.97
N LEU A 109 12.99 8.80 -20.47
CA LEU A 109 12.18 7.85 -19.69
C LEU A 109 13.02 6.67 -19.19
N MET A 110 13.87 6.10 -20.05
CA MET A 110 14.78 5.02 -19.67
C MET A 110 15.84 5.48 -18.66
N ALA A 111 16.38 6.69 -18.81
CA ALA A 111 17.38 7.23 -17.89
C ALA A 111 16.81 7.49 -16.49
N GLU A 112 15.56 7.97 -16.39
CA GLU A 112 14.90 8.27 -15.12
C GLU A 112 14.45 7.00 -14.36
N THR A 113 14.09 5.94 -15.08
CA THR A 113 13.47 4.75 -14.51
C THR A 113 14.35 3.51 -14.52
N ASN A 114 15.47 3.55 -15.25
CA ASN A 114 16.34 2.42 -15.53
C ASN A 114 15.59 1.19 -16.07
N CYS A 115 14.48 1.42 -16.79
CA CYS A 115 13.70 0.34 -17.39
C CYS A 115 14.32 -0.14 -18.71
N PRO A 116 14.09 -1.41 -19.11
CA PRO A 116 14.43 -1.90 -20.43
C PRO A 116 13.63 -1.17 -21.52
N ILE A 117 14.24 -1.01 -22.70
CA ILE A 117 13.64 -0.31 -23.85
C ILE A 117 12.28 -0.88 -24.27
N ALA A 118 12.06 -2.18 -24.08
CA ALA A 118 10.78 -2.82 -24.38
C ALA A 118 9.65 -2.27 -23.49
N GLN A 119 9.88 -2.15 -22.18
CA GLN A 119 8.89 -1.60 -21.24
C GLN A 119 8.63 -0.12 -21.50
N ALA A 120 9.67 0.67 -21.79
CA ALA A 120 9.52 2.08 -22.15
C ALA A 120 8.64 2.29 -23.40
N ARG A 121 8.78 1.42 -24.41
CA ARG A 121 7.95 1.46 -25.62
C ARG A 121 6.50 1.07 -25.34
N THR A 122 6.29 0.00 -24.58
CA THR A 122 4.95 -0.44 -24.18
C THR A 122 4.22 0.66 -23.42
N ALA A 123 4.87 1.28 -22.43
CA ALA A 123 4.26 2.34 -21.65
C ALA A 123 3.85 3.57 -22.48
N ARG A 124 4.67 3.94 -23.49
CA ARG A 124 4.30 5.02 -24.41
C ARG A 124 3.06 4.68 -25.25
N PHE A 125 2.99 3.44 -25.73
CA PHE A 125 1.84 2.98 -26.50
C PHE A 125 0.57 2.93 -25.65
N GLU A 126 0.65 2.39 -24.44
CA GLU A 126 -0.50 2.30 -23.53
C GLU A 126 -0.98 3.69 -23.06
N ALA A 127 -0.07 4.64 -22.86
CA ALA A 127 -0.43 6.01 -22.51
C ALA A 127 -1.19 6.76 -23.62
N GLU A 128 -1.06 6.36 -24.89
CA GLU A 128 -1.81 6.93 -26.01
C GLU A 128 -3.25 6.36 -26.12
N ILE A 129 -3.53 5.24 -25.45
CA ILE A 129 -4.83 4.52 -25.52
C ILE A 129 -5.77 4.92 -24.37
N LEU A 130 -5.23 5.50 -23.29
CA LEU A 130 -5.95 5.97 -22.10
C LEU A 130 -6.52 7.39 -22.26
#